data_AF-A0A0H3J4R9-F1
#
_entry.id   AF-A0A0H3J4R9-F1
#
_cell.length_a   1.000
_cell.length_b   1.000
_cell.length_c   1.000
_cell.angle_alpha   90.00
_cell.angle_beta   90.00
_cell.angle_gamma   90.00
#
_symmetry.space_group_name_H-M   'P 1'
#
loop_
_entity.id
_entity.type
_entity.pdbx_description
1 polymer ?
#
loop_
_entity_poly.entity_id
_entity_poly.type
_entity_poly.pdbx_seq_one_letter_code
_entity_poly.pdbx_strand_id
1 'polypeptide(L)'
;MNRYKNFNRIIIFFLSCTMFMLLFTACGNKSASDLKRSTENSAERQLDGNQIKKKYEAGLQQLVDDATITKDQADKVLNSIVTNASDLGKQTEQKQKDNLNKLVEDKVITREQADRIIEVIDKIDQ
;
A
#
# COMPACT_ATOMS: atom_id res chain seq x y z
N MET A 1 -14.91 -14.88 -23.81
CA MET A 1 -16.09 -14.75 -22.92
C MET A 1 -15.85 -15.60 -21.68
N ASN A 2 -16.20 -15.01 -20.52
CA ASN A 2 -16.30 -15.61 -19.18
C ASN A 2 -15.00 -15.81 -18.40
N ARG A 3 -14.83 -15.01 -17.33
CA ARG A 3 -14.67 -15.51 -15.94
C ARG A 3 -15.23 -14.49 -14.92
N TYR A 4 -16.55 -14.37 -14.87
CA TYR A 4 -17.24 -13.98 -13.62
C TYR A 4 -17.63 -15.27 -12.91
N LYS A 5 -16.94 -15.62 -11.84
CA LYS A 5 -17.35 -16.67 -10.90
C LYS A 5 -16.54 -16.47 -9.62
N ASN A 6 -17.20 -15.89 -8.62
CA ASN A 6 -17.18 -16.27 -7.20
C ASN A 6 -17.64 -15.11 -6.30
N PHE A 7 -18.79 -14.50 -6.62
CA PHE A 7 -19.55 -13.66 -5.69
C PHE A 7 -20.55 -14.53 -4.95
N ASN A 8 -20.11 -15.31 -3.96
CA ASN A 8 -20.97 -15.80 -2.87
C ASN A 8 -20.17 -16.61 -1.83
N ARG A 9 -20.24 -16.16 -0.57
CA ARG A 9 -19.64 -16.66 0.70
C ARG A 9 -18.71 -15.58 1.27
N ILE A 10 -18.95 -14.90 2.38
CA ILE A 10 -19.74 -15.20 3.58
C ILE A 10 -20.21 -13.87 4.16
N ILE A 11 -21.51 -13.82 4.38
CA ILE A 11 -22.22 -12.89 5.23
C ILE A 11 -21.79 -13.17 6.71
N ILE A 12 -21.70 -12.11 7.54
CA ILE A 12 -21.88 -12.09 9.02
C ILE A 12 -20.64 -12.21 9.98
N PHE A 13 -20.47 -11.12 10.78
CA PHE A 13 -19.94 -10.94 12.16
C PHE A 13 -18.42 -11.10 12.39
N PHE A 14 -17.70 -10.23 13.13
CA PHE A 14 -17.98 -9.73 14.49
C PHE A 14 -17.53 -8.29 14.75
N LEU A 15 -18.45 -7.56 15.39
CA LEU A 15 -18.26 -6.39 16.22
C LEU A 15 -17.27 -6.70 17.36
N SER A 16 -16.19 -5.92 17.51
CA SER A 16 -15.62 -5.68 18.84
C SER A 16 -15.10 -4.25 18.96
N CYS A 17 -15.78 -3.49 19.80
CA CYS A 17 -15.38 -2.19 20.30
C CYS A 17 -13.99 -2.27 20.96
N THR A 18 -13.09 -1.37 20.57
CA THR A 18 -12.42 -0.52 21.56
C THR A 18 -12.25 0.88 20.98
N MET A 19 -13.07 1.79 21.49
CA MET A 19 -12.88 3.23 21.43
C MET A 19 -11.52 3.57 22.04
N PHE A 20 -10.60 4.11 21.24
CA PHE A 20 -9.56 4.98 21.74
C PHE A 20 -9.61 6.28 20.93
N MET A 21 -10.43 7.22 21.40
CA MET A 21 -10.24 8.63 21.12
C MET A 21 -8.88 9.03 21.68
N LEU A 22 -7.89 9.25 20.81
CA LEU A 22 -6.74 10.08 21.17
C LEU A 22 -6.99 11.48 20.64
N LEU A 23 -7.17 12.39 21.59
CA LEU A 23 -7.29 13.82 21.38
C LEU A 23 -6.00 14.34 20.73
N PHE A 24 -6.12 14.97 19.57
CA PHE A 24 -5.03 15.76 18.97
C PHE A 24 -4.79 17.01 19.83
N THR A 25 -3.67 17.06 20.52
CA THR A 25 -3.09 18.30 21.04
C THR A 25 -2.27 18.96 19.93
N ALA A 26 -2.87 19.95 19.28
CA ALA A 26 -2.16 20.89 18.42
C ALA A 26 -1.34 21.86 19.30
N CYS A 27 -0.02 21.70 19.29
CA CYS A 27 0.91 22.71 19.80
C CYS A 27 1.74 23.20 18.62
N GLY A 28 1.51 24.44 18.21
CA GLY A 28 2.34 25.12 17.21
C GLY A 28 3.54 25.79 17.85
N ASN A 29 4.64 25.91 17.11
CA ASN A 29 5.28 27.22 16.96
C ASN A 29 6.19 27.29 15.73
N LYS A 30 6.23 28.48 15.12
CA LYS A 30 7.13 28.90 14.04
C LYS A 30 8.54 29.12 14.57
N SER A 31 9.54 28.76 13.78
CA SER A 31 10.82 29.48 13.66
C SER A 31 11.48 29.18 12.32
N ALA A 32 11.83 30.25 11.60
CA ALA A 32 12.72 30.29 10.43
C ALA A 32 14.10 29.70 10.80
N SER A 33 14.92 29.17 9.91
CA SER A 33 15.51 29.89 8.77
C SER A 33 16.38 28.94 7.94
N ASP A 34 16.42 29.24 6.64
CA ASP A 34 17.49 29.03 5.65
C ASP A 34 18.55 27.92 5.84
N LEU A 35 18.60 27.01 4.85
CA LEU A 35 19.87 26.65 4.23
C LEU A 35 19.70 26.31 2.74
N LYS A 36 20.21 27.23 1.90
CA LYS A 36 20.81 27.10 0.57
C LYS A 36 20.59 25.78 -0.21
N ARG A 37 20.09 25.90 -1.46
CA ARG A 37 20.92 25.93 -2.68
C ARG A 37 20.05 25.97 -3.94
N SER A 38 20.18 27.05 -4.72
CA SER A 38 19.59 27.18 -6.05
C SER A 38 20.33 26.36 -7.12
N THR A 39 19.55 26.06 -8.16
CA THR A 39 19.92 25.86 -9.57
C THR A 39 20.09 24.41 -10.05
N GLU A 40 18.94 23.89 -10.51
CA GLU A 40 18.63 23.39 -11.87
C GLU A 40 19.44 22.25 -12.53
N ASN A 41 18.64 21.41 -13.19
CA ASN A 41 18.94 20.51 -14.33
C ASN A 41 19.43 19.08 -14.04
N SER A 42 18.46 18.21 -13.73
CA SER A 42 18.29 16.91 -14.41
C SER A 42 16.85 16.42 -14.19
N ALA A 43 15.91 17.14 -14.79
CA ALA A 43 14.52 16.74 -14.93
C ALA A 43 14.39 15.86 -16.18
N GLU A 44 14.86 14.61 -16.13
CA GLU A 44 14.39 13.57 -17.04
C GLU A 44 14.66 12.20 -16.40
N ARG A 45 13.56 11.46 -16.11
CA ARG A 45 13.48 10.06 -15.63
C ARG A 45 13.54 9.72 -14.12
N GLN A 46 13.43 10.68 -13.19
CA GLN A 46 13.25 10.37 -11.74
C GLN A 46 11.81 10.58 -11.22
N LEU A 47 10.86 10.93 -12.09
CA LEU A 47 9.49 11.25 -11.67
C LEU A 47 8.57 10.05 -11.48
N ASP A 48 8.98 8.84 -11.90
CA ASP A 48 8.04 7.71 -12.01
C ASP A 48 7.97 6.86 -10.73
N GLY A 49 9.11 6.36 -10.23
CA GLY A 49 9.14 5.42 -9.11
C GLY A 49 8.51 5.95 -7.81
N ASN A 50 8.69 7.24 -7.52
CA ASN A 50 8.10 7.86 -6.33
C ASN A 50 6.58 8.06 -6.47
N GLN A 51 6.09 8.32 -7.68
CA GLN A 51 4.66 8.45 -7.94
C GLN A 51 3.97 7.09 -7.86
N ILE A 52 4.57 6.05 -8.47
CA ILE A 52 4.04 4.69 -8.37
C ILE A 52 4.03 4.24 -6.91
N LYS A 53 5.11 4.43 -6.14
CA LYS A 53 5.14 4.08 -4.71
C LYS A 53 3.98 4.73 -3.93
N LYS A 54 3.70 6.02 -4.17
CA LYS A 54 2.58 6.72 -3.54
C LYS A 54 1.21 6.14 -3.91
N LYS A 55 1.02 5.68 -5.15
CA LYS A 55 -0.22 5.02 -5.55
C LYS A 55 -0.41 3.70 -4.79
N TYR A 56 0.65 2.90 -4.66
CA TYR A 56 0.63 1.67 -3.88
C TYR A 56 0.36 1.95 -2.40
N GLU A 57 1.02 2.94 -1.81
CA GLU A 57 0.75 3.40 -0.43
C GLU A 57 -0.71 3.81 -0.24
N ALA A 58 -1.27 4.60 -1.16
CA ALA A 58 -2.67 5.04 -1.08
C ALA A 58 -3.64 3.86 -1.19
N GLY A 59 -3.39 2.91 -2.09
CA GLY A 59 -4.20 1.72 -2.23
C GLY A 59 -4.16 0.81 -1.00
N LEU A 60 -2.97 0.61 -0.42
CA LEU A 60 -2.82 -0.15 0.81
C LEU A 60 -3.44 0.57 2.02
N GLN A 61 -3.34 1.91 2.07
CA GLN A 61 -3.99 2.71 3.11
C GLN A 61 -5.51 2.52 3.09
N GLN A 62 -6.13 2.44 1.91
CA GLN A 62 -7.56 2.13 1.81
C GLN A 62 -7.90 0.78 2.47
N LEU A 63 -7.07 -0.25 2.25
CA LEU A 63 -7.26 -1.56 2.88
C LEU A 63 -7.03 -1.52 4.40
N VAL A 64 -6.20 -0.59 4.90
CA VAL A 64 -6.03 -0.35 6.34
C VAL A 64 -7.27 0.34 6.92
N ASP A 65 -7.79 1.36 6.24
CA ASP A 65 -8.98 2.10 6.66
C ASP A 65 -10.22 1.19 6.68
N ASP A 66 -10.32 0.28 5.71
CA ASP A 66 -11.35 -0.77 5.63
C ASP A 66 -11.13 -1.91 6.65
N ALA A 67 -10.09 -1.82 7.50
CA ALA A 67 -9.65 -2.84 8.45
C ALA A 67 -9.41 -4.22 7.82
N THR A 68 -9.16 -4.27 6.51
CA THR A 68 -8.86 -5.49 5.77
C THR A 68 -7.45 -5.98 6.10
N ILE A 69 -6.48 -5.06 6.27
CA ILE A 69 -5.12 -5.35 6.74
C ILE A 69 -4.74 -4.37 7.86
N THR A 70 -3.75 -4.72 8.69
CA THR A 70 -3.17 -3.79 9.66
C THR A 70 -2.14 -2.88 8.98
N LYS A 71 -1.79 -1.78 9.64
CA LYS A 71 -0.70 -0.91 9.19
C LYS A 71 0.63 -1.67 9.04
N ASP A 72 0.97 -2.53 10.00
CA ASP A 72 2.19 -3.34 9.95
C ASP A 72 2.18 -4.34 8.79
N GLN A 73 1.00 -4.88 8.45
CA GLN A 73 0.84 -5.73 7.27
C GLN A 73 1.01 -4.91 5.99
N ALA A 74 0.42 -3.72 5.91
CA ALA A 74 0.59 -2.82 4.76
C ALA A 74 2.06 -2.45 4.54
N ASP A 75 2.81 -2.14 5.60
CA ASP A 75 4.24 -1.82 5.52
C ASP A 75 5.06 -3.01 5.00
N LYS A 76 4.76 -4.23 5.46
CA LYS A 76 5.42 -5.46 4.98
C LYS A 76 5.09 -5.77 3.51
N VAL A 77 3.83 -5.59 3.12
CA VAL A 77 3.36 -5.76 1.74
C VAL A 77 4.05 -4.74 0.83
N LEU A 78 4.04 -3.46 1.22
CA LEU A 78 4.70 -2.40 0.47
C LEU A 78 6.18 -2.71 0.28
N ASN A 79 6.90 -3.09 1.33
CA ASN A 79 8.32 -3.43 1.23
C ASN A 79 8.58 -4.68 0.36
N SER A 80 7.65 -5.64 0.36
CA SER A 80 7.78 -6.86 -0.44
C SER A 80 7.59 -6.59 -1.94
N ILE A 81 6.66 -5.71 -2.29
CA ILE A 81 6.29 -5.37 -3.67
C ILE A 81 7.18 -4.25 -4.21
N VAL A 82 7.50 -3.28 -3.36
CA VAL A 82 8.29 -2.09 -3.67
C VAL A 82 9.68 -2.22 -3.05
N THR A 83 10.51 -3.07 -3.64
CA THR A 83 11.87 -3.32 -3.12
C THR A 83 12.78 -2.09 -3.33
N ASN A 84 12.64 -1.39 -4.46
CA ASN A 84 13.34 -0.13 -4.76
C ASN A 84 12.50 0.75 -5.69
N ALA A 85 12.57 2.08 -5.54
CA ALA A 85 11.94 3.07 -6.44
C ALA A 85 12.22 2.78 -7.93
N SER A 86 13.42 2.28 -8.23
CA SER A 86 13.93 1.96 -9.57
C SER A 86 13.36 0.68 -10.19
N ASP A 87 12.76 -0.19 -9.37
CA ASP A 87 12.26 -1.52 -9.78
C ASP A 87 10.73 -1.54 -9.96
N LEU A 88 10.02 -0.49 -9.53
CA LEU A 88 8.55 -0.39 -9.56
C LEU A 88 7.96 -0.48 -10.97
N GLY A 89 8.66 -0.04 -12.01
CA GLY A 89 8.22 -0.18 -13.41
C GLY A 89 8.67 -1.47 -14.09
N LYS A 90 9.41 -2.33 -13.38
CA LYS A 90 10.04 -3.55 -13.95
C LYS A 90 9.57 -4.85 -13.30
N GLN A 91 8.87 -4.77 -12.16
CA GLN A 91 8.28 -5.97 -11.59
C GLN A 91 7.10 -6.41 -12.44
N THR A 92 7.11 -7.69 -12.80
CA THR A 92 5.96 -8.31 -13.47
C THR A 92 4.86 -8.59 -12.44
N GLU A 93 3.60 -8.56 -12.87
CA GLU A 93 2.43 -8.96 -12.09
C GLU A 93 2.66 -10.32 -11.38
N GLN A 94 3.29 -11.27 -12.06
CA GLN A 94 3.63 -12.57 -11.48
C GLN A 94 4.56 -12.46 -10.27
N LYS A 95 5.58 -11.60 -10.34
CA LYS A 95 6.52 -11.41 -9.22
C LYS A 95 5.83 -10.78 -8.01
N GLN A 96 4.90 -9.85 -8.23
CA GLN A 96 4.10 -9.26 -7.17
C GLN A 96 3.22 -10.32 -6.49
N LYS A 97 2.59 -11.21 -7.28
CA LYS A 97 1.79 -12.34 -6.75
C LYS A 97 2.64 -13.34 -5.98
N ASP A 98 3.84 -13.66 -6.46
CA ASP A 98 4.76 -14.57 -5.77
C ASP A 98 5.21 -14.00 -4.42
N ASN A 99 5.51 -12.69 -4.39
CA ASN A 99 5.83 -11.96 -3.17
C ASN A 99 4.67 -12.00 -2.16
N LEU A 100 3.43 -11.80 -2.62
CA LEU A 100 2.24 -11.91 -1.78
C LEU A 100 2.01 -13.34 -1.27
N ASN A 101 2.20 -14.36 -2.11
CA ASN A 101 2.10 -15.76 -1.69
C ASN A 101 3.09 -16.08 -0.57
N LYS A 102 4.33 -15.56 -0.65
CA LYS A 102 5.31 -15.70 0.43
C LYS A 102 4.82 -15.06 1.74
N LEU A 103 4.19 -13.88 1.67
CA LEU A 103 3.62 -13.26 2.87
C LEU A 103 2.45 -14.05 3.47
N VAL A 104 1.71 -14.79 2.64
CA VAL A 104 0.67 -15.74 3.11
C VAL A 104 1.30 -16.94 3.80
N GLU A 105 2.35 -17.53 3.21
CA GLU A 105 3.10 -18.65 3.80
C GLU A 105 3.75 -18.26 5.13
N ASP A 106 4.32 -17.05 5.19
CA ASP A 106 4.90 -16.45 6.39
C ASP A 106 3.84 -16.03 7.42
N LYS A 107 2.55 -16.25 7.14
CA LYS A 107 1.38 -15.88 7.96
C LYS A 107 1.33 -14.39 8.31
N VAL A 108 1.96 -13.55 7.48
CA VAL A 108 1.92 -12.10 7.62
C VAL A 108 0.54 -11.59 7.21
N ILE A 109 -0.03 -12.15 6.16
CA ILE A 109 -1.40 -11.87 5.67
C ILE A 109 -2.14 -13.18 5.40
N THR A 110 -3.47 -13.13 5.32
CA THR A 110 -4.28 -14.27 4.87
C THR A 110 -4.36 -14.32 3.34
N ARG A 111 -4.83 -15.44 2.79
CA ARG A 111 -5.07 -15.55 1.35
C ARG A 111 -6.11 -14.53 0.88
N GLU A 112 -7.16 -14.33 1.66
CA GLU A 112 -8.22 -13.37 1.35
C GLU A 112 -7.69 -11.92 1.35
N GLN A 113 -6.80 -11.59 2.29
CA GLN A 113 -6.12 -10.29 2.32
C GLN A 113 -5.22 -10.10 1.08
N ALA A 114 -4.48 -11.15 0.68
CA ALA A 114 -3.65 -11.12 -0.53
C ALA A 114 -4.49 -10.87 -1.80
N ASP A 115 -5.65 -11.53 -1.92
CA ASP A 115 -6.55 -11.34 -3.05
C ASP A 115 -7.06 -9.88 -3.14
N ARG A 116 -7.40 -9.25 -2.01
CA ARG A 116 -7.77 -7.82 -1.95
C ARG A 116 -6.63 -6.88 -2.34
N ILE A 117 -5.41 -7.22 -1.95
CA ILE A 117 -4.22 -6.45 -2.32
C ILE A 117 -4.00 -6.53 -3.85
N ILE A 118 -4.16 -7.72 -4.45
CA ILE A 118 -4.05 -7.89 -5.91
C ILE A 118 -5.08 -7.01 -6.64
N GLU A 119 -6.34 -7.01 -6.19
CA GLU A 119 -7.39 -6.16 -6.78
C GLU A 119 -7.03 -4.66 -6.75
N VAL A 120 -6.32 -4.20 -5.72
CA VAL A 120 -5.86 -2.81 -5.61
C VAL A 120 -4.68 -2.53 -6.55
N ILE A 121 -3.73 -3.45 -6.63
CA ILE A 121 -2.54 -3.33 -7.49
C ILE A 121 -2.94 -3.33 -8.97
N ASP A 122 -3.82 -4.25 -9.38
CA ASP A 122 -4.33 -4.34 -10.75
C ASP A 122 -5.04 -3.05 -11.19
N LYS A 123 -5.59 -2.26 -10.26
CA LYS A 123 -6.20 -0.95 -10.54
C LYS A 123 -5.17 0.18 -10.66
N ILE A 124 -4.02 0.05 -10.01
CA ILE A 124 -2.95 1.05 -10.04
C ILE A 124 -2.15 0.95 -11.35
N ASP A 125 -2.00 -0.27 -11.87
CA ASP A 125 -1.23 -0.57 -13.07
C ASP A 125 -2.05 -0.42 -14.38
N GLN A 126 -3.37 -0.15 -14.29
CA GLN A 126 -4.27 0.21 -15.41
C GLN A 126 -4.23 1.70 -15.76
#